data_AF-A0A5C6NA71-F1
#
_entry.id   AF-A0A5C6NA71-F1
#
_cell.length_a   1.000
_cell.length_b   1.000
_cell.length_c   1.000
_cell.angle_alpha   90.00
_cell.angle_beta   90.00
_cell.angle_gamma   90.00
#
_symmetry.space_group_name_H-M   'P 1'
#
loop_
_entity.id
_entity.type
_entity.pdbx_description
1 polymer ?
#
loop_
_entity_poly.entity_id
_entity_poly.type
_entity_poly.pdbx_seq_one_letter_code
_entity_poly.pdbx_strand_id
1 'polypeptide(L)'
;MDGDSEPPPFTPRSTWTPSMDTLPPEVQTLITADKQYFDHKFRPCRVMPNLSHEEATALQELRQNINIIIKPADKGSAVVIMDREQYLWEGRRQLEDEEFGEFLNSLNRHNPSIKLKSTINSGSVDFLDTTTFKGEKFNATNNLDVKGDFMEATRTLFRALSTRGYSRSFRRQALREFLEAKPVHVSSVVPLVTTYSFPATLLMKNIKNNFSKILSNHSTFSDCRIIAAYRKNKNLRDLLVKAKIRPLPTAASRSRGEFYKHRVWIRSQRIRAERRWILKLGTQVPGGLNLK
;
A
#
# COMPACT_ATOMS: atom_id res chain seq x y z
N MET A 1 30.36 -0.16 -39.33
CA MET A 1 29.18 0.70 -39.57
C MET A 1 28.10 0.15 -38.65
N ASP A 2 28.23 0.42 -37.35
CA ASP A 2 27.30 -0.09 -36.34
C ASP A 2 26.65 1.14 -35.71
N GLY A 3 25.40 1.36 -36.07
CA GLY A 3 24.64 2.52 -35.63
C GLY A 3 24.30 2.41 -34.16
N ASP A 4 24.62 3.47 -33.40
CA ASP A 4 24.09 3.76 -32.08
C ASP A 4 22.56 3.91 -32.18
N SER A 5 21.83 2.80 -32.20
CA SER A 5 20.39 2.81 -31.95
C SER A 5 20.16 2.89 -30.45
N GLU A 6 19.43 3.90 -29.97
CA GLU A 6 19.06 4.02 -28.56
C GLU A 6 18.44 2.71 -28.05
N PRO A 7 18.85 2.24 -26.86
CA PRO A 7 18.32 1.00 -26.31
C PRO A 7 16.81 1.12 -26.07
N PRO A 8 16.02 0.06 -26.34
CA PRO A 8 14.58 0.10 -26.13
C PRO A 8 14.24 0.36 -24.66
N PRO A 9 13.13 1.06 -24.36
CA PRO A 9 12.76 1.46 -22.99
C PRO A 9 12.55 0.27 -22.04
N PHE A 10 12.30 -0.93 -22.56
CA PHE A 10 12.26 -2.16 -21.78
C PHE A 10 12.94 -3.30 -22.53
N THR A 11 13.93 -3.92 -21.89
CA THR A 11 14.54 -5.16 -22.36
C THR A 11 13.87 -6.38 -21.69
N PRO A 12 13.69 -7.50 -22.40
CA PRO A 12 13.24 -8.74 -21.78
C PRO A 12 14.22 -9.20 -20.70
N ARG A 13 13.74 -10.04 -19.76
CA ARG A 13 14.62 -10.60 -18.72
C ARG A 13 15.75 -11.41 -19.36
N SER A 14 16.99 -11.12 -18.95
CA SER A 14 18.15 -11.90 -19.38
C SER A 14 17.97 -13.38 -18.98
N THR A 15 18.25 -14.26 -19.92
CA THR A 15 18.33 -15.71 -19.72
C THR A 15 19.77 -16.18 -19.60
N TRP A 16 20.75 -15.28 -19.77
CA TRP A 16 22.16 -15.63 -19.72
C TRP A 16 22.55 -16.07 -18.31
N THR A 17 23.19 -17.23 -18.24
CA THR A 17 23.79 -17.79 -17.02
C THR A 17 25.22 -18.23 -17.37
N PRO A 18 26.25 -17.84 -16.60
CA PRO A 18 27.63 -18.25 -16.90
C PRO A 18 27.78 -19.78 -16.79
N SER A 19 28.67 -20.36 -17.61
CA SER A 19 29.03 -21.78 -17.44
C SER A 19 29.71 -21.97 -16.09
N MET A 20 29.45 -23.12 -15.44
CA MET A 20 30.06 -23.45 -14.14
C MET A 20 31.58 -23.46 -14.21
N ASP A 21 32.16 -23.89 -15.34
CA ASP A 21 33.62 -23.98 -15.53
C ASP A 21 34.32 -22.61 -15.55
N THR A 22 33.57 -21.55 -15.88
CA THR A 22 34.06 -20.16 -15.90
C THR A 22 34.00 -19.47 -14.54
N LEU A 23 33.39 -20.09 -13.53
CA LEU A 23 33.19 -19.48 -12.21
C LEU A 23 34.35 -19.82 -11.25
N PRO A 24 34.71 -18.91 -10.33
CA PRO A 24 35.65 -19.22 -9.26
C PRO A 24 35.20 -20.42 -8.41
N PRO A 25 36.12 -21.28 -7.93
CA PRO A 25 35.80 -22.47 -7.14
C PRO A 25 34.93 -22.20 -5.91
N GLU A 26 35.13 -21.05 -5.27
CA GLU A 26 34.38 -20.60 -4.09
C GLU A 26 32.91 -20.33 -4.46
N VAL A 27 32.68 -19.69 -5.61
CA VAL A 27 31.33 -19.42 -6.12
C VAL A 27 30.64 -20.72 -6.52
N GLN A 28 31.36 -21.66 -7.13
CA GLN A 28 30.83 -22.98 -7.45
C GLN A 28 30.44 -23.74 -6.17
N THR A 29 31.26 -23.66 -5.13
CA THR A 29 31.02 -24.30 -3.83
C THR A 29 29.78 -23.71 -3.16
N LEU A 30 29.64 -22.37 -3.17
CA LEU A 30 28.47 -21.68 -2.66
C LEU A 30 27.19 -22.11 -3.38
N ILE A 31 27.19 -22.08 -4.72
CA ILE A 31 26.04 -22.48 -5.53
C ILE A 31 25.65 -23.93 -5.23
N THR A 32 26.63 -24.82 -5.12
CA THR A 32 26.40 -26.23 -4.83
C THR A 32 25.80 -26.42 -3.45
N ALA A 33 26.33 -25.76 -2.42
CA ALA A 33 25.81 -25.83 -1.05
C ALA A 33 24.36 -25.30 -0.95
N ASP A 34 24.07 -24.17 -1.60
CA ASP A 34 22.75 -23.56 -1.60
C ASP A 34 21.73 -24.42 -2.35
N LYS A 35 22.10 -24.98 -3.51
CA LYS A 35 21.28 -25.95 -4.26
C LYS A 35 21.00 -27.21 -3.45
N GLN A 36 22.01 -27.79 -2.82
CA GLN A 36 21.85 -28.97 -1.97
C GLN A 36 20.83 -28.72 -0.85
N TYR A 37 20.90 -27.58 -0.18
CA TYR A 37 19.91 -27.22 0.84
C TYR A 37 18.51 -27.04 0.23
N PHE A 38 18.41 -26.35 -0.90
CA PHE A 38 17.13 -26.13 -1.59
C PHE A 38 16.45 -27.44 -1.99
N ASP A 39 17.19 -28.40 -2.52
CA ASP A 39 16.61 -29.66 -3.00
C ASP A 39 16.21 -30.60 -1.84
N HIS A 40 17.07 -30.68 -0.82
CA HIS A 40 16.94 -31.72 0.22
C HIS A 40 16.25 -31.24 1.50
N LYS A 41 16.38 -29.95 1.85
CA LYS A 41 15.91 -29.40 3.14
C LYS A 41 14.79 -28.39 2.97
N PHE A 42 14.78 -27.61 1.88
CA PHE A 42 13.69 -26.67 1.65
C PHE A 42 12.41 -27.44 1.30
N ARG A 43 11.37 -27.20 2.10
CA ARG A 43 10.03 -27.75 1.89
C ARG A 43 9.07 -26.57 1.78
N PRO A 44 8.48 -26.31 0.60
CA PRO A 44 7.52 -25.23 0.47
C PRO A 44 6.28 -25.55 1.32
N CYS A 45 6.05 -24.76 2.36
CA CYS A 45 4.79 -24.84 3.10
C CYS A 45 3.69 -24.23 2.25
N ARG A 46 2.62 -24.99 2.01
CA ARG A 46 1.38 -24.42 1.49
C ARG A 46 0.83 -23.47 2.54
N VAL A 47 0.90 -22.18 2.27
CA VAL A 47 0.26 -21.17 3.11
C VAL A 47 -1.24 -21.33 2.91
N MET A 48 -1.95 -21.71 3.96
CA MET A 48 -3.40 -21.72 3.94
C MET A 48 -3.88 -20.27 3.80
N PRO A 49 -4.84 -19.99 2.90
CA PRO A 49 -5.45 -18.68 2.85
C PRO A 49 -6.06 -18.37 4.22
N ASN A 50 -5.88 -17.14 4.68
CA ASN A 50 -6.46 -16.64 5.91
C ASN A 50 -7.94 -16.21 5.75
N LEU A 51 -8.55 -16.57 4.62
CA LEU A 51 -9.92 -16.22 4.24
C LEU A 51 -10.72 -17.51 4.06
N SER A 52 -11.95 -17.50 4.53
CA SER A 52 -12.90 -18.58 4.27
C SER A 52 -13.27 -18.63 2.78
N HIS A 53 -13.92 -19.72 2.38
CA HIS A 53 -14.43 -19.85 1.01
C HIS A 53 -15.48 -18.78 0.70
N GLU A 54 -16.36 -18.48 1.65
CA GLU A 54 -17.39 -17.46 1.56
C GLU A 54 -16.77 -16.06 1.43
N GLU A 55 -15.77 -15.74 2.24
CA GLU A 55 -15.07 -14.46 2.18
C GLU A 55 -14.33 -14.28 0.84
N ALA A 56 -13.65 -15.33 0.37
CA ALA A 56 -12.99 -15.31 -0.94
C ALA A 56 -13.99 -15.09 -2.08
N THR A 57 -15.16 -15.73 -2.00
CA THR A 57 -16.25 -15.57 -2.97
C THR A 57 -16.82 -14.15 -2.95
N ALA A 58 -17.12 -13.61 -1.76
CA ALA A 58 -17.60 -12.25 -1.60
C ALA A 58 -16.61 -11.20 -2.15
N LEU A 59 -15.30 -11.40 -1.92
CA LEU A 59 -14.26 -10.54 -2.50
C LEU A 59 -14.21 -10.64 -4.02
N GLN A 60 -14.40 -11.84 -4.57
CA GLN A 60 -14.46 -12.03 -6.01
C GLN A 60 -15.67 -11.32 -6.63
N GLU A 61 -16.85 -11.44 -6.02
CA GLU A 61 -18.08 -10.74 -6.44
C GLU A 61 -17.89 -9.23 -6.39
N LEU A 62 -17.37 -8.71 -5.28
CA LEU A 62 -17.08 -7.29 -5.09
C LEU A 62 -16.08 -6.78 -6.14
N ARG A 63 -15.04 -7.57 -6.43
CA ARG A 63 -14.06 -7.26 -7.47
C ARG A 63 -14.67 -7.31 -8.87
N GLN A 64 -15.62 -8.19 -9.14
CA GLN A 64 -16.26 -8.35 -10.44
C GLN A 64 -17.37 -7.32 -10.69
N ASN A 65 -17.94 -6.73 -9.64
CA ASN A 65 -18.97 -5.71 -9.76
C ASN A 65 -18.49 -4.50 -10.60
N ILE A 66 -19.26 -4.18 -11.64
CA ILE A 66 -18.99 -3.09 -12.59
C ILE A 66 -19.56 -1.75 -12.10
N ASN A 67 -20.54 -1.75 -11.21
CA ASN A 67 -21.22 -0.53 -10.76
C ASN A 67 -20.41 0.23 -9.70
N ILE A 68 -19.38 -0.42 -9.13
CA ILE A 68 -18.53 0.18 -8.11
C ILE A 68 -17.09 0.32 -8.60
N ILE A 69 -16.44 1.40 -8.15
CA ILE A 69 -15.03 1.67 -8.31
C ILE A 69 -14.35 1.49 -6.97
N ILE A 70 -13.31 0.65 -6.97
CA ILE A 70 -12.49 0.37 -5.79
C ILE A 70 -11.07 0.81 -6.09
N LYS A 71 -10.61 1.82 -5.35
CA LYS A 71 -9.31 2.48 -5.56
C LYS A 71 -8.55 2.60 -4.24
N PRO A 72 -7.20 2.65 -4.28
CA PRO A 72 -6.44 2.96 -3.08
C PRO A 72 -6.77 4.40 -2.67
N ALA A 73 -6.87 4.66 -1.37
CA ALA A 73 -6.95 6.02 -0.87
C ALA A 73 -5.60 6.76 -1.09
N ASP A 74 -5.67 8.07 -1.16
CA ASP A 74 -4.53 9.00 -1.18
C ASP A 74 -3.71 8.91 0.12
N LYS A 75 -4.40 8.79 1.26
CA LYS A 75 -3.80 8.60 2.58
C LYS A 75 -3.70 7.10 2.90
N GLY A 76 -2.49 6.66 3.24
CA GLY A 76 -2.08 5.27 3.18
C GLY A 76 -2.95 4.24 3.92
N SER A 77 -2.97 3.02 3.38
CA SER A 77 -3.58 1.78 3.90
C SER A 77 -5.12 1.66 3.81
N ALA A 78 -5.84 2.70 3.42
CA ALA A 78 -7.28 2.63 3.18
C ALA A 78 -7.62 2.29 1.72
N VAL A 79 -8.87 1.84 1.52
CA VAL A 79 -9.48 1.58 0.22
C VAL A 79 -10.78 2.38 0.14
N VAL A 80 -10.96 3.10 -0.95
CA VAL A 80 -12.18 3.84 -1.24
C VAL A 80 -13.05 2.98 -2.15
N ILE A 81 -14.30 2.78 -1.76
CA ILE A 81 -15.34 2.16 -2.57
C ILE A 81 -16.35 3.26 -2.88
N MET A 82 -16.55 3.52 -4.16
CA MET A 82 -17.51 4.52 -4.64
C MET A 82 -18.38 3.91 -5.73
N ASP A 83 -19.59 4.44 -5.87
CA ASP A 83 -20.37 4.21 -7.08
C ASP A 83 -19.59 4.74 -8.30
N ARG A 84 -19.65 4.00 -9.41
CA ARG A 84 -18.89 4.31 -10.62
C ARG A 84 -19.34 5.61 -11.25
N GLU A 85 -20.64 5.88 -11.30
CA GLU A 85 -21.17 7.09 -11.92
C GLU A 85 -20.80 8.31 -11.10
N GLN A 86 -20.90 8.22 -9.77
CA GLN A 86 -20.45 9.29 -8.86
C GLN A 86 -18.94 9.56 -9.01
N TYR A 87 -18.12 8.50 -9.08
CA TYR A 87 -16.68 8.66 -9.29
C TYR A 87 -16.34 9.36 -10.61
N LEU A 88 -17.04 9.02 -11.70
CA LEU A 88 -16.87 9.66 -13.00
C LEU A 88 -17.36 11.11 -13.00
N TRP A 89 -18.51 11.38 -12.37
CA TRP A 89 -19.06 12.72 -12.23
C TRP A 89 -18.12 13.64 -11.46
N GLU A 90 -17.62 13.19 -10.30
CA GLU A 90 -16.69 13.96 -9.50
C GLU A 90 -15.35 14.19 -10.22
N GLY A 91 -14.86 13.19 -10.95
CA GLY A 91 -13.67 13.34 -11.79
C GLY A 91 -13.86 14.38 -12.90
N ARG A 92 -15.01 14.42 -13.57
CA ARG A 92 -15.34 15.44 -14.57
C ARG A 92 -15.45 16.83 -13.93
N ARG A 93 -16.16 16.94 -12.81
CA ARG A 93 -16.31 18.18 -12.05
C ARG A 93 -14.97 18.80 -11.68
N GLN A 94 -14.00 17.99 -11.24
CA GLN A 94 -12.65 18.45 -10.89
C GLN A 94 -11.78 18.80 -12.10
N LEU A 95 -11.97 18.12 -13.23
CA LEU A 95 -11.24 18.40 -14.48
C LEU A 95 -11.80 19.61 -15.23
N GLU A 96 -13.07 19.93 -15.03
CA GLU A 96 -13.78 21.07 -15.61
C GLU A 96 -13.69 22.33 -14.73
N ASP A 97 -12.91 22.30 -13.65
CA ASP A 97 -12.62 23.46 -12.80
C ASP A 97 -11.60 24.37 -13.50
N GLU A 98 -12.10 25.21 -14.40
CA GLU A 98 -11.31 26.19 -15.16
C GLU A 98 -10.55 27.15 -14.24
N GLU A 99 -11.11 27.48 -13.08
CA GLU A 99 -10.57 28.46 -12.12
C GLU A 99 -9.26 27.97 -11.50
N PHE A 100 -9.19 26.69 -11.10
CA PHE A 100 -7.96 26.09 -10.60
C PHE A 100 -6.88 25.94 -11.70
N GLY A 101 -7.30 25.60 -12.91
CA GLY A 101 -6.40 25.51 -14.07
C GLY A 101 -5.77 26.86 -14.43
N GLU A 102 -6.57 27.92 -14.44
CA GLU A 102 -6.11 29.29 -14.68
C GLU A 102 -5.14 29.78 -13.60
N PHE A 103 -5.41 29.46 -12.33
CA PHE A 103 -4.53 29.78 -11.20
C PHE A 103 -3.15 29.11 -11.33
N LEU A 104 -3.11 27.80 -11.59
CA LEU A 104 -1.86 27.05 -11.80
C LEU A 104 -1.07 27.56 -13.03
N ASN A 105 -1.78 27.87 -14.11
CA ASN A 105 -1.17 28.41 -15.33
C ASN A 105 -0.67 29.84 -15.14
N SER A 106 -1.34 30.66 -14.32
CA SER A 106 -0.85 31.98 -13.93
C SER A 106 0.49 31.88 -13.19
N LEU A 107 0.59 31.01 -12.19
CA LEU A 107 1.82 30.82 -11.40
C LEU A 107 2.98 30.27 -12.23
N ASN A 108 2.73 29.29 -13.09
CA ASN A 108 3.77 28.68 -13.93
C ASN A 108 4.26 29.60 -15.07
N ARG A 109 3.47 30.60 -15.48
CA ARG A 109 3.90 31.62 -16.46
C ARG A 109 4.87 32.64 -15.88
N HIS A 110 4.88 32.82 -14.56
CA HIS A 110 5.66 33.87 -13.92
C HIS A 110 7.16 33.58 -13.85
N ASN A 111 7.59 32.32 -13.96
CA ASN A 111 9.00 31.94 -14.01
C ASN A 111 9.23 30.69 -14.90
N PRO A 112 9.94 30.81 -16.04
CA PRO A 112 10.13 29.71 -16.98
C PRO A 112 11.03 28.57 -16.46
N SER A 113 11.81 28.79 -15.41
CA SER A 113 12.72 27.79 -14.84
C SER A 113 12.09 26.95 -13.72
N ILE A 114 10.93 27.34 -13.19
CA ILE A 114 10.29 26.66 -12.04
C ILE A 114 8.88 26.24 -12.43
N LYS A 115 8.64 24.93 -12.55
CA LYS A 115 7.29 24.36 -12.70
C LYS A 115 6.75 23.93 -11.35
N LEU A 116 5.72 24.61 -10.86
CA LEU A 116 4.99 24.25 -9.65
C LEU A 116 4.05 23.08 -9.95
N LYS A 117 4.27 21.97 -9.25
CA LYS A 117 3.29 20.88 -9.11
C LYS A 117 2.65 21.02 -7.74
N SER A 118 1.37 21.35 -7.68
CA SER A 118 0.64 21.40 -6.42
C SER A 118 0.23 19.99 -6.00
N THR A 119 0.64 19.56 -4.81
CA THR A 119 0.09 18.37 -4.15
C THR A 119 -0.39 18.83 -2.78
N ILE A 120 -1.68 19.12 -2.66
CA ILE A 120 -2.25 19.66 -1.42
C ILE A 120 -2.47 18.49 -0.47
N ASN A 121 -1.53 18.28 0.47
CA ASN A 121 -1.68 17.30 1.54
C ASN A 121 -2.02 18.02 2.85
N SER A 122 -3.18 17.68 3.43
CA SER A 122 -3.64 18.24 4.70
C SER A 122 -2.90 17.71 5.93
N GLY A 123 -2.10 16.63 5.80
CA GLY A 123 -1.40 15.99 6.92
C GLY A 123 0.13 16.06 6.89
N SER A 124 0.74 16.46 5.78
CA SER A 124 2.19 16.54 5.66
C SER A 124 2.64 17.62 4.68
N VAL A 125 3.89 18.05 4.84
CA VAL A 125 4.62 18.92 3.92
C VAL A 125 5.82 18.12 3.42
N ASP A 126 5.96 18.00 2.11
CA ASP A 126 7.13 17.38 1.49
C ASP A 126 8.10 18.49 1.07
N PHE A 127 9.33 18.46 1.59
CA PHE A 127 10.42 19.35 1.18
C PHE A 127 11.68 18.52 0.87
N LEU A 128 12.09 18.51 -0.39
CA LEU A 128 13.15 17.63 -0.91
C LEU A 128 12.85 16.15 -0.53
N ASP A 129 13.80 15.45 0.10
CA ASP A 129 13.65 14.05 0.51
C ASP A 129 13.02 13.88 1.90
N THR A 130 12.52 14.94 2.52
CA THR A 130 11.98 14.91 3.89
C THR A 130 10.50 15.27 3.92
N THR A 131 9.66 14.31 4.30
CA THR A 131 8.23 14.52 4.60
C THR A 131 8.08 14.86 6.08
N THR A 132 7.64 16.08 6.40
CA THR A 132 7.31 16.49 7.77
C THR A 132 5.80 16.53 7.97
N PHE A 133 5.30 15.86 9.02
CA PHE A 133 3.87 15.82 9.33
C PHE A 133 3.45 17.04 10.14
N LYS A 134 2.24 17.54 9.88
CA LYS A 134 1.64 18.65 10.64
C LYS A 134 0.96 18.06 11.88
N GLY A 135 1.57 18.23 13.06
CA GLY A 135 1.01 17.79 14.34
C GLY A 135 -0.23 18.58 14.75
N GLU A 136 -0.95 18.12 15.78
CA GLU A 136 -2.21 18.76 16.26
C GLU A 136 -2.02 20.21 16.70
N LYS A 137 -0.82 20.55 17.21
CA LYS A 137 -0.48 21.90 17.66
C LYS A 137 -0.18 22.85 16.49
N PHE A 138 0.04 22.35 15.27
CA PHE A 138 0.44 23.15 14.11
C PHE A 138 -0.56 24.28 13.81
N ASN A 139 -1.87 24.00 13.89
CA ASN A 139 -2.90 25.01 13.61
C ASN A 139 -2.90 26.16 14.64
N ALA A 140 -2.34 25.95 15.83
CA ALA A 140 -2.28 26.95 16.89
C ALA A 140 -0.92 27.68 16.95
N THR A 141 0.18 27.00 16.61
CA THR A 141 1.54 27.53 16.80
C THR A 141 2.32 27.78 15.51
N ASN A 142 1.84 27.29 14.35
CA ASN A 142 2.55 27.27 13.06
C ASN A 142 3.96 26.65 13.11
N ASN A 143 4.31 25.94 14.20
CA ASN A 143 5.60 25.28 14.36
C ASN A 143 5.49 23.80 14.00
N LEU A 144 6.54 23.27 13.38
CA LEU A 144 6.69 21.85 13.10
C LEU A 144 7.12 21.11 14.39
N ASP A 145 6.64 19.88 14.55
CA ASP A 145 6.85 19.07 15.76
C ASP A 145 8.35 18.92 16.11
N VAL A 146 8.71 19.18 17.37
CA VAL A 146 10.10 19.20 17.88
C VAL A 146 10.43 17.87 18.60
N LYS A 147 11.70 17.67 19.01
CA LYS A 147 12.16 16.46 19.76
C LYS A 147 11.30 16.11 20.99
N GLY A 148 10.65 17.10 21.63
CA GLY A 148 9.71 16.88 22.72
C GLY A 148 8.44 16.13 22.28
N ASP A 149 7.91 16.46 21.10
CA ASP A 149 6.73 15.82 20.52
C ASP A 149 7.03 14.39 20.05
N PHE A 150 8.28 14.07 19.65
CA PHE A 150 8.71 12.70 19.36
C PHE A 150 8.57 11.78 20.59
N MET A 151 8.97 12.25 21.78
CA MET A 151 8.86 11.47 23.01
C MET A 151 7.41 11.31 23.48
N GLU A 152 6.56 12.32 23.24
CA GLU A 152 5.13 12.26 23.50
C GLU A 152 4.41 11.29 22.55
N ALA A 153 4.71 11.35 21.25
CA ALA A 153 4.22 10.41 20.24
C ALA A 153 4.67 8.97 20.54
N THR A 154 5.93 8.79 20.97
CA THR A 154 6.46 7.49 21.40
C THR A 154 5.68 6.92 22.58
N ARG A 155 5.38 7.75 23.61
CA ARG A 155 4.55 7.35 24.75
C ARG A 155 3.16 6.90 24.32
N THR A 156 2.52 7.67 23.44
CA THR A 156 1.18 7.36 22.90
C THR A 156 1.19 6.04 22.12
N LEU A 157 2.14 5.86 21.22
CA LEU A 157 2.31 4.61 20.45
C LEU A 157 2.52 3.42 21.38
N PHE A 158 3.39 3.55 22.38
CA PHE A 158 3.75 2.44 23.26
C PHE A 158 2.60 2.05 24.20
N ARG A 159 1.76 3.03 24.58
CA ARG A 159 0.51 2.77 25.29
C ARG A 159 -0.44 1.93 24.44
N ALA A 160 -0.65 2.32 23.18
CA ALA A 160 -1.50 1.58 22.25
C ALA A 160 -0.98 0.16 21.96
N LEU A 161 0.33 0.00 21.77
CA LEU A 161 0.95 -1.33 21.62
C LEU A 161 0.80 -2.18 22.88
N SER A 162 0.84 -1.59 24.08
CA SER A 162 0.59 -2.34 25.31
C SER A 162 -0.83 -2.88 25.37
N THR A 163 -1.83 -2.09 24.99
CA THR A 163 -3.24 -2.51 24.97
C THR A 163 -3.48 -3.63 23.96
N ARG A 164 -2.70 -3.68 22.87
CA ARG A 164 -2.75 -4.76 21.86
C ARG A 164 -1.97 -6.02 22.23
N GLY A 165 -1.40 -6.10 23.44
CA GLY A 165 -0.73 -7.30 23.94
C GLY A 165 0.75 -7.45 23.55
N TYR A 166 1.38 -6.43 22.96
CA TYR A 166 2.82 -6.48 22.68
C TYR A 166 3.63 -6.48 23.99
N SER A 167 4.70 -7.27 24.07
CA SER A 167 5.48 -7.40 25.31
C SER A 167 6.28 -6.14 25.66
N ARG A 168 6.60 -5.96 26.94
CA ARG A 168 7.43 -4.85 27.41
C ARG A 168 8.86 -4.90 26.84
N SER A 169 9.39 -6.11 26.62
CA SER A 169 10.70 -6.31 26.00
C SER A 169 10.71 -5.87 24.53
N PHE A 170 9.68 -6.21 23.76
CA PHE A 170 9.52 -5.76 22.38
C PHE A 170 9.47 -4.22 22.28
N ARG A 171 8.67 -3.57 23.13
CA ARG A 171 8.59 -2.10 23.16
C ARG A 171 9.93 -1.45 23.49
N ARG A 172 10.66 -1.98 24.48
CA ARG A 172 12.01 -1.48 24.83
C ARG A 172 12.99 -1.62 23.66
N GLN A 173 12.96 -2.76 22.97
CA GLN A 173 13.79 -2.99 21.79
C GLN A 173 13.46 -2.00 20.68
N ALA A 174 12.17 -1.79 20.37
CA ALA A 174 11.73 -0.84 19.36
C ALA A 174 12.21 0.59 19.67
N LEU A 175 12.10 1.05 20.93
CA LEU A 175 12.58 2.37 21.34
C LEU A 175 14.07 2.55 21.08
N ARG A 176 14.87 1.52 21.43
CA ARG A 176 16.31 1.54 21.20
C ARG A 176 16.63 1.62 19.71
N GLU A 177 15.94 0.83 18.88
CA GLU A 177 16.12 0.85 17.42
C GLU A 177 15.73 2.19 16.77
N PHE A 178 14.77 2.93 17.33
CA PHE A 178 14.41 4.27 16.84
C PHE A 178 15.41 5.36 17.24
N LEU A 179 16.12 5.18 18.36
CA LEU A 179 17.09 6.16 18.87
C LEU A 179 18.49 5.99 18.24
N GLU A 180 18.83 4.78 17.80
CA GLU A 180 20.09 4.52 17.10
C GLU A 180 19.99 5.00 15.65
N ALA A 181 20.73 6.05 15.30
CA ALA A 181 20.95 6.42 13.91
C ALA A 181 21.64 5.25 13.21
N LYS A 182 20.92 4.55 12.33
CA LYS A 182 21.51 3.45 11.57
C LYS A 182 22.63 4.03 10.71
N PRO A 183 23.87 3.51 10.81
CA PRO A 183 24.94 3.99 9.96
C PRO A 183 24.53 3.79 8.50
N VAL A 184 24.75 4.82 7.68
CA VAL A 184 24.57 4.71 6.23
C VAL A 184 25.61 3.72 5.73
N HIS A 185 25.18 2.50 5.41
CA HIS A 185 26.06 1.49 4.87
C HIS A 185 26.37 1.81 3.41
N VAL A 186 27.63 2.11 3.10
CA VAL A 186 28.15 2.33 1.75
C VAL A 186 28.42 1.02 0.98
N SER A 187 28.12 -0.14 1.57
CA SER A 187 28.37 -1.45 0.94
C SER A 187 27.38 -1.76 -0.18
N SER A 188 27.86 -2.49 -1.19
CA SER A 188 27.04 -2.97 -2.30
C SER A 188 26.03 -4.00 -1.78
N VAL A 189 24.76 -3.61 -1.72
CA VAL A 189 23.70 -4.48 -1.21
C VAL A 189 23.18 -5.39 -2.31
N VAL A 190 23.18 -6.70 -2.05
CA VAL A 190 22.59 -7.70 -2.95
C VAL A 190 21.27 -8.20 -2.36
N PRO A 191 20.12 -7.72 -2.88
CA PRO A 191 18.82 -8.14 -2.37
C PRO A 191 18.41 -9.51 -2.93
N LEU A 192 18.26 -10.48 -2.05
CA LEU A 192 17.62 -11.75 -2.38
C LEU A 192 16.11 -11.61 -2.19
N VAL A 193 15.41 -11.46 -3.31
CA VAL A 193 13.97 -11.20 -3.30
C VAL A 193 13.19 -12.52 -3.27
N THR A 194 12.48 -12.77 -2.18
CA THR A 194 11.59 -13.95 -2.04
C THR A 194 10.27 -13.58 -1.36
N THR A 195 9.24 -14.41 -1.48
CA THR A 195 7.99 -14.20 -0.71
C THR A 195 8.21 -14.63 0.74
N TYR A 196 7.70 -13.85 1.69
CA TYR A 196 7.82 -14.20 3.11
C TYR A 196 7.09 -15.51 3.43
N SER A 197 7.82 -16.50 3.92
CA SER A 197 7.29 -17.73 4.51
C SER A 197 8.30 -18.30 5.50
N PHE A 198 7.85 -19.11 6.46
CA PHE A 198 8.76 -19.72 7.44
C PHE A 198 9.87 -20.56 6.79
N PRO A 199 9.61 -21.44 5.80
CA PRO A 199 10.69 -22.12 5.09
C PRO A 199 11.62 -21.16 4.33
N ALA A 200 11.09 -20.07 3.78
CA ALA A 200 11.90 -19.06 3.07
C ALA A 200 12.82 -18.28 4.02
N THR A 201 12.41 -18.03 5.28
CA THR A 201 13.30 -17.38 6.26
C THR A 201 14.47 -18.28 6.62
N LEU A 202 14.25 -19.59 6.76
CA LEU A 202 15.31 -20.57 6.98
C LEU A 202 16.25 -20.67 5.78
N LEU A 203 15.71 -20.70 4.56
CA LEU A 203 16.49 -20.66 3.32
C LEU A 203 17.38 -19.41 3.25
N MET A 204 16.80 -18.24 3.46
CA MET A 204 17.55 -16.97 3.42
C MET A 204 18.61 -16.90 4.52
N LYS A 205 18.35 -17.47 5.70
CA LYS A 205 19.35 -17.58 6.77
C LYS A 205 20.51 -18.46 6.33
N ASN A 206 20.24 -19.60 5.70
CA ASN A 206 21.28 -20.51 5.22
C ASN A 206 22.14 -19.86 4.12
N ILE A 207 21.51 -19.31 3.07
CA ILE A 207 22.22 -18.65 1.97
C ILE A 207 23.13 -17.54 2.50
N LYS A 208 22.63 -16.70 3.43
CA LYS A 208 23.45 -15.67 4.07
C LYS A 208 24.65 -16.23 4.83
N ASN A 209 24.47 -17.33 5.55
CA ASN A 209 25.54 -17.99 6.28
C ASN A 209 26.55 -18.63 5.35
N ASN A 210 26.13 -19.24 4.24
CA ASN A 210 27.03 -19.83 3.27
C ASN A 210 27.81 -18.74 2.55
N PHE A 211 27.16 -17.65 2.15
CA PHE A 211 27.82 -16.49 1.56
C PHE A 211 28.88 -15.90 2.49
N SER A 212 28.54 -15.64 3.76
CA SER A 212 29.51 -15.08 4.70
C SER A 212 30.64 -16.04 5.05
N LYS A 213 30.41 -17.36 5.03
CA LYS A 213 31.47 -18.35 5.30
C LYS A 213 32.39 -18.57 4.11
N ILE A 214 31.85 -18.64 2.89
CA ILE A 214 32.57 -19.05 1.69
C ILE A 214 33.21 -17.85 0.99
N LEU A 215 32.52 -16.70 0.94
CA LEU A 215 32.95 -15.53 0.17
C LEU A 215 33.50 -14.37 1.02
N SER A 216 33.56 -14.49 2.35
CA SER A 216 34.18 -13.45 3.21
C SER A 216 35.65 -13.20 2.90
N ASN A 217 36.37 -14.22 2.42
CA ASN A 217 37.79 -14.14 2.10
C ASN A 217 38.05 -13.68 0.65
N HIS A 218 37.01 -13.50 -0.16
CA HIS A 218 37.18 -13.15 -1.58
C HIS A 218 37.20 -11.63 -1.76
N SER A 219 38.27 -11.10 -2.35
CA SER A 219 38.49 -9.66 -2.52
C SER A 219 37.32 -8.95 -3.22
N THR A 220 36.76 -9.53 -4.28
CA THR A 220 35.63 -8.97 -5.04
C THR A 220 34.30 -8.88 -4.27
N PHE A 221 34.09 -9.73 -3.27
CA PHE A 221 32.81 -9.82 -2.54
C PHE A 221 32.90 -9.34 -1.08
N SER A 222 34.08 -8.90 -0.65
CA SER A 222 34.35 -8.37 0.69
C SER A 222 33.41 -7.22 1.09
N ASP A 223 33.10 -6.34 0.13
CA ASP A 223 32.20 -5.19 0.32
C ASP A 223 30.73 -5.48 -0.01
N CYS A 224 30.38 -6.71 -0.39
CA CYS A 224 29.02 -7.09 -0.77
C CYS A 224 28.22 -7.61 0.43
N ARG A 225 27.05 -7.03 0.68
CA ARG A 225 26.14 -7.48 1.75
C ARG A 225 24.86 -8.07 1.20
N ILE A 226 24.62 -9.34 1.50
CA ILE A 226 23.35 -9.99 1.18
C ILE A 226 22.26 -9.57 2.16
N ILE A 227 21.14 -9.10 1.63
CA ILE A 227 19.92 -8.84 2.40
C ILE A 227 18.80 -9.78 1.95
N ALA A 228 17.92 -10.11 2.90
CA ALA A 228 16.70 -10.85 2.58
C ALA A 228 15.61 -9.81 2.33
N ALA A 229 15.19 -9.70 1.08
CA ALA A 229 14.17 -8.75 0.64
C ALA A 229 12.85 -9.49 0.47
N TYR A 230 11.99 -9.46 1.49
CA TYR A 230 10.72 -10.17 1.41
C TYR A 230 9.67 -9.38 0.64
N ARG A 231 9.06 -10.01 -0.37
CA ARG A 231 7.86 -9.47 -1.02
C ARG A 231 6.72 -9.45 -0.01
N LYS A 232 5.99 -8.35 0.03
CA LYS A 232 4.76 -8.25 0.81
C LYS A 232 3.74 -9.27 0.29
N ASN A 233 3.09 -10.00 1.19
CA ASN A 233 1.97 -10.85 0.84
C ASN A 233 0.80 -9.98 0.35
N LYS A 234 0.04 -10.48 -0.64
CA LYS A 234 -1.15 -9.79 -1.13
C LYS A 234 -2.13 -9.61 0.03
N ASN A 235 -2.49 -8.37 0.33
CA ASN A 235 -3.53 -8.05 1.30
C ASN A 235 -4.88 -7.82 0.59
N LEU A 236 -5.95 -7.64 1.37
CA LEU A 236 -7.30 -7.40 0.83
C LEU A 236 -7.35 -6.25 -0.16
N ARG A 237 -6.63 -5.15 0.09
CA ARG A 237 -6.53 -4.03 -0.85
C ARG A 237 -5.91 -4.48 -2.18
N ASP A 238 -4.84 -5.26 -2.15
CA ASP A 238 -4.18 -5.75 -3.36
C ASP A 238 -5.07 -6.75 -4.15
N LEU A 239 -6.01 -7.42 -3.48
CA LEU A 239 -7.01 -8.28 -4.11
C LEU A 239 -8.16 -7.50 -4.77
N LEU A 240 -8.55 -6.36 -4.18
CA LEU A 240 -9.74 -5.60 -4.57
C LEU A 240 -9.48 -4.46 -5.56
N VAL A 241 -8.33 -3.78 -5.44
CA VAL A 241 -8.04 -2.57 -6.22
C VAL A 241 -7.85 -2.89 -7.70
N LYS A 242 -8.56 -2.16 -8.57
CA LYS A 242 -8.41 -2.25 -10.03
C LYS A 242 -7.40 -1.21 -10.53
N ALA A 243 -6.32 -1.66 -11.16
CA ALA A 243 -5.35 -0.76 -11.81
C ALA A 243 -5.99 0.02 -12.98
N LYS A 244 -6.85 -0.63 -13.78
CA LYS A 244 -7.49 -0.04 -14.96
C LYS A 244 -9.01 0.08 -14.79
N ILE A 245 -9.56 1.23 -15.19
CA ILE A 245 -11.01 1.43 -15.31
C ILE A 245 -11.44 0.72 -16.59
N ARG A 246 -12.37 -0.24 -16.50
CA ARG A 246 -12.98 -0.82 -17.71
C ARG A 246 -13.87 0.24 -18.37
N PRO A 247 -13.82 0.42 -19.70
CA PRO A 247 -14.77 1.29 -20.37
C PRO A 247 -16.20 0.83 -20.08
N LEU A 248 -17.13 1.79 -19.97
CA LEU A 248 -18.55 1.48 -19.83
C LEU A 248 -18.97 0.60 -21.01
N PRO A 249 -19.70 -0.51 -20.79
CA PRO A 249 -20.46 -1.12 -21.86
C PRO A 249 -21.33 -0.04 -22.48
N THR A 250 -21.26 0.14 -23.81
CA THR A 250 -22.08 1.13 -24.51
C THR A 250 -23.55 0.78 -24.26
N ALA A 251 -24.19 1.48 -23.33
CA ALA A 251 -25.61 1.27 -23.05
C ALA A 251 -26.38 1.79 -24.27
N ALA A 252 -27.20 0.91 -24.87
CA ALA A 252 -28.23 1.33 -25.81
C ALA A 252 -29.02 2.49 -25.16
N SER A 253 -29.23 3.57 -25.90
CA SER A 253 -29.79 4.82 -25.40
C SER A 253 -31.08 4.57 -24.62
N ARG A 254 -30.99 4.57 -23.29
CA ARG A 254 -32.15 4.65 -22.41
C ARG A 254 -32.14 6.05 -21.79
N SER A 255 -33.28 6.70 -21.94
CA SER A 255 -33.52 8.11 -21.69
C SER A 255 -33.01 8.58 -20.32
N ARG A 256 -32.44 9.78 -20.35
CA ARG A 256 -31.66 10.42 -19.29
C ARG A 256 -32.56 10.99 -18.16
N GLY A 257 -33.40 10.16 -17.52
CA GLY A 257 -34.48 10.69 -16.68
C GLY A 257 -35.04 9.84 -15.52
N GLU A 258 -34.42 8.74 -15.08
CA GLU A 258 -35.02 7.92 -13.99
C GLU A 258 -34.10 7.54 -12.82
N PHE A 259 -32.93 8.16 -12.67
CA PHE A 259 -31.94 7.74 -11.64
C PHE A 259 -32.30 8.18 -10.20
N TYR A 260 -33.20 9.16 -10.02
CA TYR A 260 -33.66 9.64 -8.70
C TYR A 260 -35.07 9.19 -8.32
N LYS A 261 -35.54 8.02 -8.75
CA LYS A 261 -36.71 7.41 -8.09
C LYS A 261 -36.25 6.72 -6.82
N HIS A 262 -36.27 7.46 -5.70
CA HIS A 262 -36.29 6.85 -4.37
C HIS A 262 -37.33 5.73 -4.41
N ARG A 263 -36.93 4.48 -4.12
CA ARG A 263 -37.89 3.37 -4.07
C ARG A 263 -38.93 3.74 -3.01
N VAL A 264 -40.18 3.93 -3.46
CA VAL A 264 -41.31 4.22 -2.56
C VAL A 264 -41.38 3.08 -1.55
N TRP A 265 -41.21 3.41 -0.27
CA TRP A 265 -41.31 2.41 0.78
C TRP A 265 -42.72 1.82 0.76
N ILE A 266 -42.82 0.50 0.62
CA ILE A 266 -44.11 -0.16 0.79
C ILE A 266 -44.60 0.09 2.23
N ARG A 267 -45.92 0.23 2.41
CA ARG A 267 -46.55 0.63 3.68
C ARG A 267 -46.02 -0.16 4.89
N SER A 268 -45.78 -1.46 4.71
CA SER A 268 -45.22 -2.36 5.72
C SER A 268 -43.79 -2.03 6.12
N GLN A 269 -42.93 -1.63 5.17
CA GLN A 269 -41.55 -1.22 5.46
C GLN A 269 -41.53 0.11 6.23
N ARG A 270 -42.38 1.08 5.85
CA ARG A 270 -42.46 2.39 6.52
C ARG A 270 -42.88 2.24 7.99
N ILE A 271 -43.95 1.48 8.22
CA ILE A 271 -44.46 1.16 9.57
C ILE A 271 -43.41 0.45 10.42
N ARG A 272 -42.60 -0.46 9.83
CA ARG A 272 -41.56 -1.20 10.57
C ARG A 272 -40.37 -0.31 10.97
N ALA A 273 -40.02 0.67 10.15
CA ALA A 273 -38.98 1.65 10.47
C ALA A 273 -39.47 2.63 11.54
N GLU A 274 -40.69 3.15 11.42
CA GLU A 274 -41.34 4.02 12.41
C GLU A 274 -41.43 3.34 13.78
N ARG A 275 -41.92 2.09 13.84
CA ARG A 275 -42.00 1.31 15.10
C ARG A 275 -40.64 1.09 15.75
N ARG A 276 -39.59 0.81 14.96
CA ARG A 276 -38.22 0.65 15.49
C ARG A 276 -37.65 1.95 16.03
N TRP A 277 -37.98 3.08 15.41
CA TRP A 277 -37.54 4.39 15.87
C TRP A 277 -38.25 4.84 17.14
N ILE A 278 -39.57 4.63 17.24
CA ILE A 278 -40.37 4.93 18.44
C ILE A 278 -39.87 4.12 19.64
N LEU A 279 -39.57 2.83 19.45
CA LEU A 279 -38.99 1.96 20.48
C LEU A 279 -37.60 2.43 20.95
N LYS A 280 -36.80 2.99 20.03
CA LYS A 280 -35.44 3.44 20.30
C LYS A 280 -35.38 4.80 21.00
N LEU A 281 -36.41 5.62 20.83
CA LEU A 281 -36.52 6.96 21.40
C LEU A 281 -37.35 7.02 22.69
N GLY A 282 -37.97 5.91 23.11
CA GLY A 282 -38.67 5.82 24.39
C GLY A 282 -39.94 6.69 24.49
N THR A 283 -40.47 7.17 23.36
CA THR A 283 -41.62 8.06 23.33
C THR A 283 -42.92 7.27 23.28
N GLN A 284 -43.71 7.28 24.36
CA GLN A 284 -45.13 6.94 24.29
C GLN A 284 -45.86 8.21 23.82
N VAL A 285 -46.44 8.19 22.61
CA VAL A 285 -47.25 9.29 22.02
C VAL A 285 -46.39 10.38 21.33
N PRO A 286 -46.77 10.90 20.14
CA PRO A 286 -48.07 10.82 19.49
C PRO A 286 -48.28 9.60 18.59
N GLY A 287 -49.50 9.07 18.65
CA GLY A 287 -50.02 8.07 17.72
C GLY A 287 -49.75 8.48 16.28
N GLY A 288 -49.22 7.54 15.51
CA GLY A 288 -48.55 7.79 14.25
C GLY A 288 -49.31 8.68 13.27
N LEU A 289 -48.53 9.44 12.50
CA LEU A 289 -48.93 10.10 11.26
C LEU A 289 -49.49 9.09 10.25
N ASN A 290 -50.76 8.69 10.41
CA ASN A 290 -51.60 8.07 9.39
C ASN A 290 -53.08 8.24 9.76
N LEU A 291 -53.62 9.44 9.54
CA LEU A 291 -55.02 9.62 9.14
C LEU A 291 -55.10 10.69 8.05
N LYS A 292 -54.73 10.28 6.83
CA LYS A 292 -55.48 10.46 5.57
C LYS A 292 -54.73 9.73 4.46
#